data_AF-A0A822E4B3-F1
#
_entry.id   AF-A0A822E4B3-F1
#
_cell.length_a   1.000
_cell.length_b   1.000
_cell.length_c   1.000
_cell.angle_alpha   90.00
_cell.angle_beta   90.00
_cell.angle_gamma   90.00
#
_symmetry.space_group_name_H-M   'P 1'
#
loop_
_entity.id
_entity.type
_entity.pdbx_description
1 polymer ?
#
loop_
_entity_poly.entity_id
_entity_poly.type
_entity_poly.pdbx_seq_one_letter_code
_entity_poly.pdbx_strand_id
1 'polypeptide(L)' 'NPDEAVTYGAAIQAVTLNDDKSEIIPHVLLFDVAPISLGIETAGGVMTALIKRNTIIPTKIS' A
#
# COMPACT_ATOMS: atom_id res chain seq x y z
N ASN A 1 -10.79 -3.49 20.23
CA ASN A 1 -11.94 -2.59 20.07
C ASN A 1 -12.08 -2.28 18.58
N PRO A 2 -13.16 -2.68 17.89
CA PRO A 2 -13.31 -2.46 16.44
C PRO A 2 -13.27 -0.97 16.07
N ASP A 3 -13.76 -0.09 16.95
CA ASP A 3 -13.85 1.35 16.68
C ASP A 3 -12.49 2.05 16.66
N GLU A 4 -11.48 1.46 17.30
CA GLU A 4 -10.16 2.05 17.48
C GLU A 4 -9.08 1.33 16.67
N ALA A 5 -9.38 0.16 16.09
CA ALA A 5 -8.38 -0.70 15.44
C ALA A 5 -7.64 0.03 14.31
N VAL A 6 -8.35 0.83 13.51
CA VAL A 6 -7.76 1.64 12.43
C VAL A 6 -6.85 2.72 12.99
N THR A 7 -7.26 3.41 14.06
CA THR A 7 -6.48 4.48 14.71
C THR A 7 -5.20 3.92 15.35
N TYR A 8 -5.29 2.78 16.03
CA TYR A 8 -4.11 2.09 16.59
C TYR A 8 -3.13 1.67 15.49
N GLY A 9 -3.62 1.09 14.39
CA GLY A 9 -2.77 0.70 13.25
C GLY A 9 -2.08 1.89 12.59
N ALA A 10 -2.79 3.01 12.41
CA ALA A 10 -2.22 4.24 11.86
C ALA A 10 -1.16 4.85 12.79
N ALA A 11 -1.36 4.81 14.11
CA ALA A 11 -0.37 5.27 15.07
C ALA A 11 0.92 4.44 15.01
N ILE A 12 0.81 3.10 14.90
CA ILE A 12 1.97 2.22 14.71
C ILE A 12 2.71 2.56 13.41
N GLN A 13 1.98 2.72 12.29
CA GLN A 13 2.58 3.08 11.00
C GLN A 13 3.29 4.44 11.05
N ALA A 14 2.73 5.43 11.77
CA ALA A 14 3.33 6.75 11.93
C ALA A 14 4.68 6.68 12.67
N VAL A 15 4.79 5.81 13.68
CA VAL A 15 6.08 5.64 14.37
C VAL A 15 7.11 4.94 13.48
N THR A 16 6.70 3.91 12.72
CA THR A 16 7.59 3.25 11.74
C THR A 16 8.17 4.22 10.72
N LEU A 17 7.42 5.25 10.30
CA LEU A 17 7.89 6.28 9.37
C LEU A 17 8.88 7.28 10.00
N ASN A 18 8.80 7.49 11.32
CA ASN A 18 9.64 8.46 12.04
C ASN A 18 10.98 7.88 12.54
N ASP A 19 11.30 6.61 12.22
CA ASP A 19 12.50 5.87 12.65
C ASP A 19 12.75 5.93 14.18
N ASP A 20 11.69 6.06 14.98
CA ASP A 20 11.78 6.06 16.45
C ASP A 20 11.93 4.61 16.95
N LYS A 21 13.19 4.19 17.11
CA LYS A 21 13.61 2.84 17.53
C LYS A 21 13.46 2.65 19.03
N SER A 22 12.37 3.11 19.63
CA SER A 22 12.05 2.72 21.00
C SER A 22 11.91 1.19 21.04
N GLU A 23 12.56 0.51 21.99
CA GLU A 23 12.55 -0.96 22.13
C GLU A 23 11.14 -1.57 22.28
N ILE A 24 10.13 -0.71 22.47
CA ILE A 24 8.73 -1.05 22.71
C ILE A 24 7.99 -1.34 21.39
N ILE A 25 8.49 -0.84 20.25
CA ILE A 25 7.78 -0.92 18.97
C ILE A 25 8.37 -2.05 18.12
N PRO A 26 7.59 -3.08 17.77
CA PRO A 26 8.08 -4.18 16.95
C PRO A 26 8.53 -3.67 15.58
N HIS A 27 9.60 -4.25 15.03
CA HIS A 27 10.02 -4.03 13.66
C HIS A 27 8.97 -4.59 12.68
N VAL A 28 7.96 -3.79 12.37
CA VAL A 28 6.89 -4.14 11.42
C VAL A 28 7.33 -3.74 10.01
N LEU A 29 7.37 -4.72 9.12
CA LEU A 29 7.49 -4.50 7.68
C LEU A 29 6.12 -4.67 7.04
N LEU A 30 5.70 -3.69 6.22
CA LEU A 30 4.42 -3.68 5.53
C LEU A 30 4.63 -3.67 4.01
N PHE A 31 3.97 -4.60 3.31
CA PHE A 31 3.84 -4.60 1.86
C PHE A 31 2.37 -4.38 1.50
N ASP A 32 2.08 -3.22 0.92
CA ASP A 32 0.74 -2.88 0.45
C ASP A 32 0.59 -3.16 -1.05
N VAL A 33 -0.63 -3.15 -1.57
CA VAL A 33 -0.95 -3.51 -2.96
C VAL A 33 -1.88 -2.50 -3.64
N ALA A 34 -1.80 -2.42 -4.97
CA ALA A 34 -2.70 -1.59 -5.77
C ALA A 34 -4.15 -2.13 -5.70
N PRO A 35 -5.15 -1.35 -5.27
CA PRO A 35 -6.52 -1.87 -5.09
C PRO A 35 -7.24 -2.14 -6.41
N ILE A 36 -6.87 -1.44 -7.49
CA ILE A 36 -7.47 -1.56 -8.82
C ILE A 36 -6.39 -1.71 -9.89
N SER A 37 -6.76 -2.29 -11.04
CA SER A 37 -5.87 -2.33 -12.19
C SER A 37 -5.77 -0.93 -12.81
N LEU A 38 -4.54 -0.43 -12.97
CA LEU A 38 -4.24 0.79 -13.71
C LEU A 38 -3.83 0.45 -15.12
N GLY A 39 -4.42 1.12 -16.10
CA GLY A 39 -4.16 0.87 -17.51
C GLY A 39 -4.46 2.09 -18.37
N ILE A 40 -4.27 1.94 -19.68
CA ILE A 40 -4.60 2.96 -20.67
C ILE A 40 -5.63 2.43 -21.64
N GLU A 41 -6.38 3.33 -22.25
CA GLU A 41 -7.22 3.00 -23.40
C GLU A 41 -6.34 2.84 -24.65
N THR A 42 -6.61 1.80 -25.43
CA THR A 42 -5.91 1.51 -26.69
C THR A 42 -6.84 1.70 -27.89
N ALA A 43 -6.26 1.83 -29.09
CA ALA A 43 -7.04 1.93 -30.32
C ALA A 43 -8.02 0.75 -30.43
N GLY A 44 -9.30 1.06 -30.60
CA GLY A 44 -10.40 0.09 -30.49
C GLY A 44 -11.21 0.19 -29.20
N GLY A 45 -10.92 1.16 -28.33
CA GLY A 45 -11.71 1.46 -27.13
C GLY A 45 -11.55 0.42 -26.01
N VAL A 46 -10.47 -0.36 -26.05
CA VAL A 46 -10.21 -1.44 -25.09
C VAL A 46 -9.18 -0.96 -24.07
N MET A 47 -9.47 -1.18 -22.79
CA MET A 47 -8.51 -0.90 -21.73
C MET A 47 -7.44 -1.99 -21.64
N THR A 48 -6.18 -1.59 -21.78
CA THR A 48 -5.01 -2.45 -21.55
C THR A 48 -4.46 -2.16 -20.17
N ALA A 49 -4.55 -3.14 -19.26
CA ALA A 49 -4.01 -3.04 -17.92
C ALA A 49 -2.48 -3.05 -17.95
N LEU A 50 -1.88 -2.01 -17.38
CA LEU A 50 -0.45 -1.94 -17.14
C LEU A 50 -0.18 -2.54 -15.75
N ILE A 51 -0.60 -1.89 -14.67
CA ILE A 51 -0.47 -2.42 -13.30
C ILE A 51 -1.77 -3.17 -12.98
N LYS A 52 -1.68 -4.45 -12.62
CA LYS A 52 -2.86 -5.22 -12.23
C LYS A 52 -3.25 -4.93 -10.78
N ARG A 53 -4.54 -5.02 -10.46
CA ARG A 53 -4.99 -5.05 -9.05
C ARG A 53 -4.20 -6.09 -8.26
N ASN A 54 -3.97 -5.82 -6.99
CA ASN A 54 -3.17 -6.60 -6.05
C ASN A 54 -1.66 -6.66 -6.36
N THR A 55 -1.14 -5.83 -7.27
CA THR A 55 0.31 -5.69 -7.45
C THR A 55 0.92 -4.96 -6.26
N ILE A 56 2.01 -5.48 -5.68
CA ILE A 56 2.72 -4.86 -4.55
C ILE A 56 3.24 -3.48 -4.94
N ILE A 57 3.08 -2.50 -4.05
CA ILE A 57 3.65 -1.16 -4.18
C ILE A 57 4.91 -1.02 -3.30
N PRO A 58 5.92 -0.23 -3.71
CA PRO A 58 6.01 0.55 -4.95
C PRO A 58 6.27 -0.31 -6.19
N THR A 59 5.66 0.04 -7.31
CA THR A 59 5.85 -0.62 -8.60
C THR A 59 5.97 0.40 -9.73
N LYS A 60 6.71 0.04 -10.79
CA LYS A 60 6.87 0.85 -11.99
C LYS A 60 6.82 -0.08 -13.20
N ILE A 61 6.09 0.32 -14.23
CA ILE A 61 6.08 -0.35 -15.52
C ILE A 61 6.92 0.45 -16.49
N SER A 62 7.82 -0.26 -17.16
CA SER A 62 8.79 0.27 -18.13
C SER A 62 8.26 0.08 -19.53
#